data_AF-A0A645HYZ7-F1
#
_entry.id   AF-A0A645HYZ7-F1
#
_cell.length_a   1.000
_cell.length_b   1.000
_cell.length_c   1.000
_cell.angle_alpha   90.00
_cell.angle_beta   90.00
_cell.angle_gamma   90.00
#
_symmetry.space_group_name_H-M   'P 1'
#
loop_
_entity.id
_entity.type
_entity.pdbx_description
1 polymer ?
#
loop_
_entity_poly.entity_id
_entity_poly.type
_entity_poly.pdbx_seq_one_letter_code
_entity_poly.pdbx_strand_id
1 'polypeptide(L)'
;MRKEREWGVVQRLEIEADTPAALLGACMIASAEHKEASHFVVTKNDDGSNSLRLLWTDKGDALPFPLKGAQEMADFISQWLEKRATYPDSSPDTDGDVVEGFRIDASDFYDVLRVTPAYIVYGK
;
A
#
# COMPACT_ATOMS: atom_id res chain seq x y z
N MET A 1 -25.71 -21.17 8.54
CA MET A 1 -24.50 -21.61 7.80
C MET A 1 -24.31 -20.65 6.63
N ARG A 2 -23.40 -19.67 6.77
CA ARG A 2 -23.05 -18.74 5.68
C ARG A 2 -22.00 -19.47 4.83
N LYS A 3 -22.26 -19.57 3.52
CA LYS A 3 -21.32 -20.15 2.55
C LYS A 3 -19.97 -19.49 2.71
N GLU A 4 -18.97 -20.28 3.10
CA GLU A 4 -17.56 -19.95 2.95
C GLU A 4 -17.36 -19.59 1.50
N ARG A 5 -17.08 -18.33 1.33
CA ARG A 5 -17.00 -17.65 0.07
C ARG A 5 -15.49 -17.77 -0.16
N GLU A 6 -15.07 -18.80 -0.89
CA GLU A 6 -13.66 -18.97 -1.28
C GLU A 6 -13.28 -17.76 -2.12
N TRP A 7 -12.61 -16.78 -1.51
CA TRP A 7 -12.09 -15.63 -2.23
C TRP A 7 -10.58 -15.77 -2.38
N GLY A 8 -10.13 -15.54 -3.61
CA GLY A 8 -8.75 -15.69 -4.03
C GLY A 8 -7.81 -14.94 -3.09
N VAL A 9 -6.87 -15.69 -2.53
CA VAL A 9 -5.66 -15.15 -1.93
C VAL A 9 -4.93 -14.36 -3.01
N VAL A 10 -4.68 -13.07 -2.78
CA VAL A 10 -3.72 -12.32 -3.61
C VAL A 10 -2.39 -13.01 -3.44
N GLN A 11 -1.92 -13.67 -4.49
CA GLN A 11 -0.54 -14.12 -4.55
C GLN A 11 0.33 -12.87 -4.63
N ARG A 12 0.72 -12.36 -3.45
CA ARG A 12 1.84 -11.46 -3.17
C ARG A 12 2.06 -10.41 -4.28
N LEU A 13 1.31 -9.31 -4.21
CA LEU A 13 1.71 -8.08 -4.91
C LEU A 13 3.01 -7.60 -4.24
N GLU A 14 4.09 -7.45 -4.99
CA GLU A 14 5.33 -6.81 -4.53
C GLU A 14 5.78 -5.88 -5.66
N ILE A 15 5.49 -4.60 -5.50
CA ILE A 15 5.78 -3.56 -6.49
C ILE A 15 6.67 -2.50 -5.86
N GLU A 16 7.76 -2.17 -6.53
CA GLU A 16 8.51 -0.95 -6.29
C GLU A 16 7.94 0.17 -7.16
N ALA A 17 7.54 1.26 -6.52
CA ALA A 17 6.92 2.41 -7.18
C ALA A 17 7.68 3.68 -6.80
N ASP A 18 8.40 4.27 -7.74
CA ASP A 18 9.05 5.57 -7.64
C ASP A 18 8.24 6.68 -8.36
N THR A 19 7.19 6.30 -9.10
CA THR A 19 6.35 7.22 -9.88
C THR A 19 4.86 7.15 -9.50
N PRO A 20 4.10 8.25 -9.69
CA PRO A 20 2.64 8.25 -9.51
C PRO A 20 1.92 7.21 -10.39
N ALA A 21 2.45 6.93 -11.59
CA ALA A 21 1.87 5.95 -12.50
C ALA A 21 2.03 4.51 -11.96
N ALA A 22 3.19 4.18 -11.39
CA ALA A 22 3.41 2.88 -10.74
C ALA A 22 2.50 2.71 -9.51
N LEU A 23 2.33 3.78 -8.71
CA LEU A 23 1.39 3.79 -7.59
C LEU A 23 -0.06 3.55 -8.04
N LEU A 24 -0.52 4.24 -9.09
CA LEU A 24 -1.86 4.06 -9.65
C LEU A 24 -2.06 2.62 -10.17
N GLY A 25 -1.07 2.07 -10.88
CA GLY A 25 -1.12 0.70 -11.38
C GLY A 25 -1.30 -0.33 -10.26
N ALA A 26 -0.54 -0.18 -9.16
CA ALA A 26 -0.68 -1.04 -7.98
C ALA A 26 -2.07 -0.91 -7.32
N CYS A 27 -2.61 0.31 -7.23
CA CYS A 27 -3.95 0.55 -6.69
C CYS A 27 -5.05 -0.04 -7.57
N MET A 28 -4.88 -0.04 -8.89
CA MET A 28 -5.82 -0.67 -9.83
C MET A 28 -5.90 -2.18 -9.63
N ILE A 29 -4.74 -2.84 -9.47
CA ILE A 29 -4.68 -4.28 -9.16
C ILE A 29 -5.37 -4.54 -7.82
N ALA A 30 -4.98 -3.81 -6.77
CA ALA A 30 -5.57 -3.98 -5.44
C ALA A 30 -7.07 -3.70 -5.40
N SER A 31 -7.58 -2.73 -6.16
CA SER A 31 -9.01 -2.42 -6.23
C SER A 31 -9.82 -3.43 -7.06
N ALA A 32 -9.23 -3.99 -8.12
CA ALA A 32 -9.85 -5.07 -8.88
C ALA A 32 -10.07 -6.30 -7.99
N GLU A 33 -9.15 -6.53 -7.06
CA GLU A 33 -9.20 -7.66 -6.13
C GLU A 33 -10.02 -7.33 -4.85
N HIS A 34 -10.03 -6.07 -4.40
CA HIS A 34 -10.56 -5.67 -3.09
C HIS A 34 -11.22 -4.28 -3.05
N LYS A 35 -12.28 -4.09 -3.84
CA LYS A 35 -13.12 -2.87 -3.88
C LYS A 35 -13.81 -2.46 -2.55
N GLU A 36 -13.61 -3.19 -1.46
CA GLU A 36 -14.36 -3.04 -0.20
C GLU A 36 -13.48 -2.64 0.99
N ALA A 37 -12.23 -2.22 0.77
CA ALA A 37 -11.34 -1.76 1.86
C ALA A 37 -12.06 -0.78 2.79
N SER A 38 -12.05 -1.08 4.09
CA SER A 38 -12.88 -0.40 5.07
C SER A 38 -12.09 0.19 6.22
N HIS A 39 -10.79 -0.06 6.35
CA HIS A 39 -9.95 0.55 7.39
C HIS A 39 -8.56 0.85 6.88
N PHE A 40 -7.84 1.73 7.59
CA PHE A 40 -6.39 1.83 7.46
C PHE A 40 -5.70 1.84 8.83
N VAL A 41 -4.46 1.37 8.85
CA VAL A 41 -3.57 1.44 10.00
C VAL A 41 -2.25 2.07 9.55
N VAL A 42 -1.71 2.98 10.35
CA VAL A 42 -0.34 3.47 10.18
C VAL A 42 0.53 2.80 11.23
N THR A 43 1.62 2.17 10.78
CA THR A 43 2.58 1.49 11.66
C THR A 43 3.95 2.14 11.48
N LYS A 44 4.60 2.49 12.59
CA LYS A 44 6.01 2.89 12.55
C LYS A 44 6.88 1.64 12.48
N ASN A 45 7.82 1.63 11.55
CA ASN A 45 8.75 0.54 11.34
C ASN A 45 10.04 0.78 12.13
N ASP A 46 10.82 -0.29 12.30
CA ASP A 46 12.08 -0.25 13.05
C ASP A 46 13.17 0.58 12.36
N ASP A 47 13.06 0.75 11.04
CA ASP A 47 13.99 1.53 10.19
C ASP A 47 13.68 3.04 10.18
N GLY A 48 12.74 3.50 11.00
CA GLY A 48 12.32 4.91 11.09
C GLY A 48 11.17 5.27 10.15
N SER A 49 10.93 4.48 9.10
CA SER A 49 9.82 4.70 8.17
C SER A 49 8.45 4.43 8.82
N ASN A 50 7.37 4.80 8.12
CA ASN A 50 6.03 4.37 8.49
C ASN A 50 5.28 3.70 7.32
N SER A 51 4.56 2.61 7.58
CA SER A 51 3.74 1.94 6.58
C SER A 51 2.27 2.33 6.73
N LEU A 52 1.58 2.57 5.62
CA LEU A 52 0.12 2.60 5.55
C LEU A 52 -0.39 1.22 5.15
N ARG A 53 -1.27 0.62 5.95
CA ARG A 53 -1.97 -0.64 5.62
C ARG A 53 -3.43 -0.33 5.39
N LEU A 54 -3.97 -0.72 4.24
CA LEU A 54 -5.39 -0.74 3.93
C LEU A 54 -5.92 -2.13 4.25
N LEU A 55 -6.99 -2.19 5.04
CA LEU A 55 -7.58 -3.44 5.52
C LEU A 55 -9.02 -3.57 5.04
N TRP A 56 -9.44 -4.81 4.85
CA TRP A 56 -10.85 -5.16 4.65
C TRP A 56 -11.43 -5.80 5.91
N THR A 57 -12.62 -5.36 6.32
CA THR A 57 -13.44 -6.05 7.32
C THR A 57 -14.90 -6.10 6.89
N ASP A 58 -15.56 -7.15 7.33
CA ASP A 58 -16.99 -7.42 7.24
C ASP A 58 -17.81 -6.65 8.29
N LYS A 59 -17.14 -6.05 9.29
CA LYS A 59 -17.77 -5.21 10.30
C LYS A 59 -17.87 -3.77 9.79
N GLY A 60 -19.08 -3.22 9.83
CA GLY A 60 -19.48 -1.91 9.28
C GLY A 60 -18.81 -0.67 9.88
N ASP A 61 -17.62 -0.79 10.43
CA ASP A 61 -16.75 0.31 10.86
C ASP A 61 -16.04 0.88 9.61
N ALA A 62 -16.79 1.23 8.57
CA ALA A 62 -16.19 1.75 7.34
C ALA A 62 -15.25 2.94 7.62
N LEU A 63 -14.23 3.11 6.77
CA LEU A 63 -13.54 4.36 6.57
C LEU A 63 -14.58 5.49 6.63
N PRO A 64 -14.22 6.69 7.12
CA PRO A 64 -15.15 7.82 7.13
C PRO A 64 -15.77 8.12 5.74
N PHE A 65 -15.23 7.51 4.68
CA PHE A 65 -15.81 7.41 3.35
C PHE A 65 -15.42 6.05 2.70
N PRO A 66 -16.35 5.31 2.07
CA PRO A 66 -15.98 4.15 1.26
C PRO A 66 -15.19 4.62 0.03
N LEU A 67 -14.01 4.04 -0.21
CA LEU A 67 -13.27 4.23 -1.45
C LEU A 67 -14.02 3.48 -2.56
N LYS A 68 -14.59 4.21 -3.52
CA LYS A 68 -15.48 3.67 -4.56
C LYS A 68 -14.73 3.14 -5.78
N GLY A 69 -13.42 3.30 -5.85
CA GLY A 69 -12.59 2.78 -6.94
C GLY A 69 -11.09 3.09 -6.81
N ALA A 70 -10.31 2.56 -7.75
CA ALA A 70 -8.85 2.63 -7.75
C ALA A 70 -8.28 4.05 -7.73
N GLN A 71 -8.92 4.99 -8.44
CA GLN A 71 -8.48 6.38 -8.44
C GLN A 71 -8.62 7.02 -7.06
N GLU A 72 -9.75 6.81 -6.38
CA GLU A 72 -9.96 7.35 -5.03
C GLU A 72 -8.98 6.75 -4.02
N MET A 73 -8.64 5.46 -4.17
CA MET A 73 -7.61 4.79 -3.37
C MET A 73 -6.22 5.40 -3.62
N ALA A 74 -5.84 5.60 -4.89
CA ALA A 74 -4.58 6.23 -5.27
C ALA A 74 -4.49 7.68 -4.76
N ASP A 75 -5.57 8.45 -4.86
CA ASP A 75 -5.64 9.82 -4.36
C ASP A 75 -5.50 9.87 -2.83
N PHE A 76 -6.15 8.95 -2.12
CA PHE A 76 -6.02 8.83 -0.67
C PHE A 76 -4.58 8.51 -0.26
N ILE A 77 -3.96 7.51 -0.89
CA ILE A 77 -2.57 7.12 -0.60
C ILE A 77 -1.63 8.28 -0.94
N SER A 78 -1.81 8.94 -2.09
CA SER A 78 -0.98 10.08 -2.49
C SER A 78 -1.06 11.24 -1.47
N GLN A 79 -2.26 11.55 -0.99
CA GLN A 79 -2.43 12.57 0.06
C GLN A 79 -1.83 12.14 1.40
N TRP A 80 -1.91 10.86 1.75
CA TRP A 80 -1.25 10.33 2.95
C TRP A 80 0.27 10.44 2.83
N LEU A 81 0.83 10.08 1.68
CA LEU A 81 2.25 10.18 1.37
C LEU A 81 2.75 11.62 1.55
N GLU A 82 2.09 12.58 0.91
CA GLU A 82 2.48 14.00 0.96
C GLU A 82 2.46 14.57 2.38
N LYS A 83 1.51 14.16 3.22
CA LYS A 83 1.24 14.82 4.52
C LYS A 83 1.79 14.08 5.72
N ARG A 84 2.09 12.78 5.60
CA ARG A 84 2.30 11.90 6.77
C ARG A 84 3.37 10.83 6.57
N ALA A 85 3.82 10.54 5.36
CA ALA A 85 4.84 9.51 5.16
C ALA A 85 6.17 9.91 5.82
N THR A 86 6.86 8.90 6.32
CA THR A 86 8.22 9.00 6.83
C THR A 86 9.05 7.95 6.12
N TYR A 87 10.17 8.37 5.54
CA TYR A 87 11.13 7.48 4.90
C TYR A 87 12.07 6.84 5.92
N PRO A 88 12.76 5.75 5.56
CA PRO A 88 13.80 5.17 6.41
C PRO A 88 14.84 6.23 6.83
N ASP A 89 15.40 6.09 8.03
CA ASP A 89 16.33 7.08 8.62
C ASP A 89 17.63 7.26 7.81
N SER A 90 18.00 6.26 6.99
CA SER A 90 19.17 6.32 6.12
C SER A 90 18.91 5.70 4.74
N SER A 91 19.52 6.30 3.72
CA SER A 91 19.59 5.72 2.39
C SER A 91 20.60 4.57 2.34
N PRO A 92 20.40 3.55 1.50
CA PRO A 92 21.39 2.48 1.30
C PRO A 92 22.72 3.02 0.76
N ASP A 93 23.82 2.45 1.23
CA ASP A 93 25.18 2.73 0.74
C ASP A 93 25.47 1.84 -0.48
N THR A 94 25.47 2.43 -1.68
CA THR A 94 25.56 1.72 -2.96
C THR A 94 26.10 2.64 -4.06
N ASP A 95 26.75 2.05 -5.07
CA ASP A 95 27.24 2.77 -6.26
C ASP A 95 26.12 3.07 -7.28
N GLY A 96 24.92 2.55 -7.05
CA GLY A 96 23.73 2.80 -7.87
C GLY A 96 23.02 4.10 -7.52
N ASP A 97 22.20 4.60 -8.46
CA ASP A 97 21.37 5.79 -8.23
C ASP A 97 20.26 5.47 -7.24
N VAL A 98 20.17 6.23 -6.15
CA VAL A 98 19.17 6.04 -5.11
C VAL A 98 18.11 7.13 -5.20
N VAL A 99 16.84 6.73 -5.29
CA VAL A 99 15.70 7.66 -5.24
C VAL A 99 14.71 7.27 -4.16
N GLU A 100 13.94 8.24 -3.68
CA GLU A 100 12.78 7.98 -2.84
C GLU A 100 11.66 7.32 -3.66
N GLY A 101 11.05 6.28 -3.11
CA GLY A 101 9.89 5.62 -3.68
C GLY A 101 9.16 4.82 -2.62
N PHE A 102 8.46 3.76 -3.05
CA PHE A 102 7.59 2.99 -2.19
C PHE A 102 7.70 1.52 -2.51
N ARG A 103 7.75 0.69 -1.47
CA ARG A 103 7.41 -0.72 -1.60
C ARG A 103 5.93 -0.89 -1.32
N ILE A 104 5.25 -1.58 -2.24
CA ILE A 104 3.85 -1.90 -2.14
C ILE A 104 3.72 -3.42 -2.02
N ASP A 105 3.17 -3.89 -0.90
CA ASP A 105 2.99 -5.31 -0.62
C ASP A 105 1.56 -5.68 -0.18
N ALA A 106 1.15 -6.92 -0.44
CA ALA A 106 -0.08 -7.52 0.09
C ALA A 106 0.28 -8.82 0.81
N SER A 107 0.19 -8.86 2.15
CA SER A 107 0.75 -9.97 2.93
C SER A 107 -0.25 -10.90 3.60
N ASP A 108 -1.53 -10.53 3.77
CA ASP A 108 -2.43 -11.25 4.68
C ASP A 108 -3.90 -11.28 4.23
N PHE A 109 -4.67 -12.22 4.79
CA PHE A 109 -6.10 -12.46 4.49
C PHE A 109 -6.99 -11.21 4.65
N TYR A 110 -6.55 -10.21 5.41
CA TYR A 110 -7.28 -8.96 5.67
C TYR A 110 -6.58 -7.71 5.11
N ASP A 111 -5.36 -7.84 4.60
CA ASP A 111 -4.56 -6.72 4.09
C ASP A 111 -4.83 -6.57 2.58
N VAL A 112 -5.42 -5.44 2.20
CA VAL A 112 -5.68 -5.08 0.80
C VAL A 112 -4.42 -4.50 0.14
N LEU A 113 -3.70 -3.64 0.88
CA LEU A 113 -2.51 -2.98 0.38
C LEU A 113 -1.67 -2.48 1.56
N ARG A 114 -0.37 -2.73 1.54
CA ARG A 114 0.60 -2.07 2.42
C ARG A 114 1.53 -1.21 1.58
N VAL A 115 1.61 0.07 1.89
CA VAL A 115 2.49 1.03 1.24
C VAL A 115 3.53 1.47 2.25
N THR A 116 4.79 1.19 1.96
CA THR A 116 5.93 1.53 2.82
C THR A 116 6.88 2.43 2.03
N PRO A 117 7.11 3.68 2.46
CA PRO A 117 8.19 4.52 1.92
C PRO A 117 9.53 3.80 2.01
N ALA A 118 10.27 3.83 0.91
CA ALA A 118 11.52 3.11 0.75
C ALA A 118 12.46 3.88 -0.19
N TYR A 119 13.73 3.48 -0.21
CA TYR A 119 14.67 3.92 -1.22
C TYR A 119 14.76 2.88 -2.33
N ILE A 120 14.57 3.30 -3.58
CA ILE A 120 14.69 2.46 -4.77
C ILE A 120 16.07 2.68 -5.38
N VAL A 121 16.76 1.59 -5.71
CA VAL A 121 18.12 1.62 -6.25
C VAL A 121 18.08 1.26 -7.73
N TYR A 122 18.50 2.20 -8.58
CA TYR A 122 18.63 2.03 -10.02
C TYR A 122 20.10 1.86 -10.43
N GLY A 123 20.34 0.91 -11.33
CA GLY A 123 21.67 0.71 -11.92
C GLY A 123 22.67 0.03 -10.98
N LYS A 124 23.41 -0.92 -11.53
CA LYS A 124 24.66 -1.47 -11.01
C LYS A 124 25.59 -1.67 -12.19
#